data_AF-A0A1H7H5T3-F1
#
_entry.id   AF-A0A1H7H5T3-F1
#
_cell.length_a   1.000
_cell.length_b   1.000
_cell.length_c   1.000
_cell.angle_alpha   90.00
_cell.angle_beta   90.00
_cell.angle_gamma   90.00
#
_symmetry.space_group_name_H-M   'P 1'
#
loop_
_entity.id
_entity.type
_entity.pdbx_description
1 polymer ?
#
loop_
_entity_poly.entity_id
_entity_poly.type
_entity_poly.pdbx_seq_one_letter_code
_entity_poly.pdbx_strand_id
1 'polypeptide(L)'
;MTEQDALNRKLLTEGDYVTDEPIDLTICEKEPIHIPGYIQPHGVLLAINPIDDFRIAQCSRNTEQLLGISAESLLGQSLEEFIGKTQFELMIRRDLQAIATPDLQYINLTISVANEPIEFIGS
;
A
#
# COMPACT_ATOMS: atom_id res chain seq x y z
N MET A 1 20.71 34.92 33.06
CA MET A 1 20.86 33.57 32.49
C MET A 1 19.56 33.24 31.79
N THR A 2 19.68 32.97 30.50
CA THR A 2 18.66 32.85 29.47
C THR A 2 17.78 31.61 29.62
N GLU A 3 16.46 31.84 29.57
CA GLU A 3 15.50 31.25 28.63
C GLU A 3 15.56 29.73 28.41
N GLN A 4 14.76 29.00 29.19
CA GLN A 4 14.32 27.63 28.90
C GLN A 4 12.85 27.49 29.33
N ASP A 5 12.02 28.35 28.75
CA ASP A 5 10.65 28.66 29.16
C ASP A 5 9.59 28.06 28.21
N ALA A 6 9.74 26.79 27.82
CA ALA A 6 8.67 26.06 27.15
C ALA A 6 8.60 24.63 27.68
N LEU A 7 8.52 24.54 29.01
CA LEU A 7 8.13 23.35 29.73
C LEU A 7 6.72 22.95 29.28
N ASN A 8 6.67 21.84 28.55
CA ASN A 8 5.70 20.76 28.71
C ASN A 8 4.29 21.12 29.22
N ARG A 9 3.30 20.82 28.36
CA ARG A 9 2.01 20.23 28.77
C ARG A 9 1.25 21.03 29.83
N LYS A 10 0.57 22.09 29.39
CA LYS A 10 -0.73 22.42 29.98
C LYS A 10 -1.79 22.12 28.92
N LEU A 11 -2.40 20.94 29.05
CA LEU A 11 -3.75 20.52 28.62
C LEU A 11 -3.75 19.05 28.18
N LEU A 12 -3.59 18.16 29.16
CA LEU A 12 -4.14 16.81 29.12
C LEU A 12 -4.60 16.47 30.55
N THR A 13 -5.69 17.10 30.96
CA THR A 13 -6.61 16.58 31.97
C THR A 13 -7.81 16.13 31.13
N GLU A 14 -8.39 14.94 31.22
CA GLU A 14 -8.63 14.05 32.36
C GLU A 14 -8.83 12.61 31.84
N GLY A 15 -8.32 11.62 32.56
CA GLY A 15 -8.53 10.19 32.28
C GLY A 15 -7.28 9.37 32.60
N ASP A 16 -7.26 8.76 33.78
CA ASP A 16 -6.16 7.96 34.32
C ASP A 16 -5.69 6.86 33.35
N TYR A 17 -4.49 7.04 32.78
CA TYR A 17 -3.67 5.94 32.29
C TYR A 17 -2.37 5.95 33.09
N VAL A 18 -2.37 5.25 34.22
CA VAL A 18 -1.13 4.90 34.91
C VAL A 18 -0.46 3.80 34.08
N THR A 19 0.62 4.15 33.39
CA THR A 19 1.60 3.16 32.92
C THR A 19 2.81 3.33 33.84
N ASP A 20 3.09 2.31 34.64
CA ASP A 20 4.15 2.32 35.68
C ASP A 20 5.53 1.93 35.10
N GLU A 21 5.74 2.18 33.81
CA GLU A 21 7.02 1.89 33.16
C GLU A 21 7.48 3.12 32.36
N PRO A 22 8.73 3.58 32.56
CA PRO A 22 9.29 4.66 31.76
C PRO A 22 9.33 4.19 30.31
N ILE A 23 8.61 4.91 29.44
CA ILE A 23 8.65 4.69 27.99
C ILE A 23 10.09 4.96 27.54
N ASP A 24 10.86 3.89 27.38
CA ASP A 24 12.24 3.93 26.93
C ASP A 24 12.26 4.16 25.41
N LEU A 25 12.36 5.44 25.02
CA LEU A 25 12.41 5.90 23.63
C LEU A 25 13.62 5.34 22.85
N THR A 26 14.60 4.77 23.54
CA THR A 26 15.75 4.09 22.94
C THR A 26 15.38 2.75 22.28
N ILE A 27 14.19 2.21 22.60
CA ILE A 27 13.62 1.02 21.95
C ILE A 27 13.00 1.39 20.59
N CYS A 28 12.46 2.61 20.44
CA CYS A 28 11.87 3.11 19.20
C CYS A 28 12.89 3.39 18.08
N GLU A 29 14.19 3.47 18.39
CA GLU A 29 15.25 3.69 17.39
C GLU A 29 15.84 2.39 16.82
N LYS A 30 15.47 1.23 17.38
CA LYS A 30 16.04 -0.07 17.00
C LYS A 30 15.09 -1.01 16.27
N GLU A 31 13.86 -0.56 15.98
CA GLU A 31 12.94 -1.38 15.20
C GLU A 31 13.34 -1.33 13.71
N PRO A 32 13.69 -2.47 13.08
CA PRO A 32 14.04 -2.50 11.67
C PRO A 32 12.77 -2.37 10.82
N ILE A 33 12.26 -1.15 10.71
CA ILE A 33 11.23 -0.75 9.72
C ILE A 33 11.73 -0.86 8.27
N HIS A 34 13.01 -1.17 8.06
CA HIS A 34 13.72 -1.07 6.78
C HIS A 34 13.57 -2.30 5.86
N ILE A 35 12.84 -3.35 6.28
CA ILE A 35 12.47 -4.46 5.40
C ILE A 35 10.99 -4.79 5.63
N PRO A 36 10.04 -4.02 5.07
CA PRO A 36 8.66 -4.46 5.04
C PRO A 36 8.55 -5.58 4.01
N GLY A 37 8.86 -6.81 4.41
CA GLY A 37 8.50 -8.03 3.69
C GLY A 37 7.01 -8.36 3.79
N TYR A 38 6.22 -7.46 4.39
CA TYR A 38 4.81 -7.63 4.70
C TYR A 38 4.04 -6.40 4.23
N ILE A 39 2.99 -6.64 3.44
CA ILE A 39 2.00 -5.64 3.06
C ILE A 39 0.83 -5.68 4.06
N GLN A 40 0.01 -4.63 4.08
CA GLN A 40 -1.28 -4.67 4.80
C GLN A 40 -2.11 -5.85 4.27
N PRO A 41 -2.72 -6.69 5.13
CA PRO A 41 -3.34 -7.95 4.70
C PRO A 41 -4.63 -7.76 3.90
N HIS A 42 -5.18 -6.54 3.87
CA HIS A 42 -6.46 -6.21 3.23
C HIS A 42 -6.35 -5.84 1.75
N GLY A 43 -5.12 -5.67 1.24
CA GLY A 43 -4.87 -5.31 -0.16
C GLY A 43 -3.94 -6.31 -0.84
N VAL A 44 -3.87 -6.24 -2.16
CA VAL A 44 -2.89 -6.96 -2.97
C VAL A 44 -1.90 -5.94 -3.52
N LEU A 45 -0.61 -6.31 -3.53
CA LEU A 45 0.43 -5.53 -4.19
C LEU A 45 0.83 -6.25 -5.48
N LEU A 46 0.82 -5.53 -6.60
CA LEU A 46 1.36 -5.98 -7.89
C LEU A 46 2.44 -4.99 -8.34
N ALA A 47 3.64 -5.48 -8.59
CA ALA A 47 4.71 -4.70 -9.20
C ALA A 47 4.76 -5.03 -10.70
N ILE A 48 4.71 -4.00 -11.54
CA ILE A 48 4.58 -4.13 -12.99
C ILE A 48 5.87 -3.68 -13.66
N ASN A 49 6.36 -4.44 -14.64
CA ASN A 49 7.50 -4.06 -15.46
C ASN A 49 7.01 -3.36 -16.74
N PRO A 50 7.09 -2.03 -16.86
CA PRO A 50 6.59 -1.30 -18.03
C PRO A 50 7.42 -1.56 -19.30
N ILE A 51 8.68 -2.00 -19.17
CA ILE A 51 9.57 -2.28 -20.30
C ILE A 51 9.28 -3.65 -20.92
N ASP A 52 8.72 -4.56 -20.13
CA ASP A 52 8.37 -5.92 -20.54
C ASP A 52 6.85 -6.09 -20.64
N ASP A 53 6.23 -5.33 -21.55
CA ASP A 53 4.80 -5.46 -21.89
C ASP A 53 3.85 -5.40 -20.69
N PHE A 54 4.20 -4.58 -19.69
CA PHE A 54 3.45 -4.43 -18.43
C PHE A 54 3.20 -5.76 -17.71
N ARG A 55 4.18 -6.67 -17.74
CA ARG A 55 4.09 -7.94 -17.02
C ARG A 55 4.21 -7.74 -15.51
N ILE A 56 3.49 -8.58 -14.77
CA ILE A 56 3.55 -8.64 -13.30
C ILE A 56 4.90 -9.25 -12.90
N ALA A 57 5.82 -8.42 -12.41
CA ALA A 57 7.15 -8.84 -11.97
C ALA A 57 7.14 -9.39 -10.54
N GLN A 58 6.29 -8.84 -9.67
CA GLN A 58 6.11 -9.31 -8.31
C GLN A 58 4.64 -9.19 -7.90
N CYS A 59 4.20 -10.08 -7.02
CA CYS A 59 2.90 -10.00 -6.39
C CYS A 59 2.98 -10.43 -4.92
N SER A 60 2.03 -9.94 -4.11
CA SER A 60 1.94 -10.34 -2.71
C SER A 60 1.40 -11.76 -2.55
N ARG A 61 1.77 -12.44 -1.46
CA ARG A 61 1.39 -13.84 -1.21
C ARG A 61 -0.11 -14.05 -0.94
N ASN A 62 -0.84 -12.98 -0.61
CA ASN A 62 -2.28 -13.02 -0.31
C ASN A 62 -3.16 -12.90 -1.56
N THR A 63 -2.60 -12.98 -2.77
CA THR A 63 -3.40 -12.96 -4.02
C THR A 63 -4.39 -14.11 -4.08
N GLU A 64 -4.04 -15.31 -3.63
CA GLU A 64 -4.96 -16.45 -3.66
C GLU A 64 -6.17 -16.19 -2.76
N GLN A 65 -5.95 -15.62 -1.58
CA GLN A 65 -7.00 -15.31 -0.62
C GLN A 65 -7.93 -14.19 -1.10
N LEU A 66 -7.40 -13.15 -1.75
CA LEU A 66 -8.16 -11.94 -2.11
C LEU A 66 -8.65 -11.93 -3.56
N LEU A 67 -7.92 -12.55 -4.48
CA LEU A 67 -8.22 -12.60 -5.92
C LEU A 67 -8.63 -13.99 -6.40
N GLY A 68 -8.50 -15.03 -5.57
CA GLY A 68 -8.75 -16.41 -6.00
C GLY A 68 -7.73 -16.94 -7.01
N ILE A 69 -6.59 -16.26 -7.17
CA ILE A 69 -5.53 -16.61 -8.13
C ILE A 69 -4.20 -16.68 -7.38
N SER A 70 -3.48 -17.79 -7.55
CA SER A 70 -2.18 -17.97 -6.92
C SER A 70 -1.15 -16.95 -7.43
N ALA A 71 -0.18 -16.63 -6.58
CA ALA A 71 0.90 -15.71 -6.93
C ALA A 71 1.67 -16.22 -8.16
N GLU A 72 1.92 -17.52 -8.22
CA GLU A 72 2.62 -18.20 -9.30
C GLU A 72 1.91 -18.07 -10.64
N SER A 73 0.57 -18.04 -10.65
CA SER A 73 -0.21 -17.85 -11.87
C SER A 73 -0.23 -16.40 -12.35
N LEU A 74 -0.09 -15.43 -11.44
CA LEU A 74 -0.03 -14.00 -11.78
C LEU A 74 1.36 -13.57 -12.26
N LEU A 75 2.43 -14.16 -11.74
CA LEU A 75 3.79 -13.78 -12.12
C LEU A 75 4.04 -13.98 -13.61
N GLY A 76 4.53 -12.92 -14.25
CA GLY A 76 4.79 -12.89 -15.68
C GLY A 76 3.54 -12.70 -16.55
N GLN A 77 2.32 -12.69 -15.99
CA GLN A 77 1.11 -12.38 -16.77
C GLN A 77 1.10 -10.91 -17.19
N SER A 78 0.58 -10.61 -18.39
CA SER A 78 0.35 -9.22 -18.80
C SER A 78 -0.74 -8.58 -17.94
N LEU A 79 -0.49 -7.36 -17.46
CA LEU A 79 -1.51 -6.61 -16.73
C LEU A 79 -2.76 -6.38 -17.59
N GLU A 80 -2.61 -6.13 -18.90
CA GLU A 80 -3.75 -5.92 -19.80
C GLU A 80 -4.66 -7.15 -19.84
N GLU A 81 -4.09 -8.35 -19.89
CA GLU A 81 -4.85 -9.60 -19.85
C GLU A 81 -5.56 -9.81 -18.51
N PHE A 82 -4.94 -9.35 -17.43
CA PHE A 82 -5.44 -9.53 -16.07
C PHE A 82 -6.61 -8.59 -15.72
N ILE A 83 -6.48 -7.29 -16.00
CA ILE A 83 -7.54 -6.30 -15.70
C ILE A 83 -8.42 -5.96 -16.91
N GLY A 84 -8.07 -6.45 -18.10
CA GLY A 84 -8.75 -6.15 -19.34
C GLY A 84 -8.34 -4.82 -19.98
N LYS A 85 -8.40 -4.79 -21.31
CA LYS A 85 -7.94 -3.70 -22.16
C LYS A 85 -8.48 -2.32 -21.78
N THR A 86 -9.79 -2.21 -21.53
CA THR A 86 -10.41 -0.91 -21.20
C THR A 86 -9.83 -0.29 -19.93
N GLN A 87 -9.64 -1.09 -18.88
CA GLN A 87 -9.10 -0.62 -17.60
C GLN A 87 -7.62 -0.29 -17.71
N PHE A 88 -6.88 -1.11 -18.46
CA PHE A 88 -5.48 -0.88 -18.78
C PHE A 88 -5.25 0.44 -19.52
N GLU A 89 -6.02 0.72 -20.59
CA GLU A 89 -5.91 1.98 -21.33
C GLU A 89 -6.21 3.20 -20.45
N LEU A 90 -7.18 3.10 -19.53
CA LEU A 90 -7.49 4.16 -18.56
C LEU A 90 -6.33 4.41 -17.59
N MET A 91 -5.71 3.34 -17.09
CA MET A 91 -4.56 3.42 -16.19
C MET A 91 -3.38 4.11 -16.85
N ILE A 92 -3.00 3.68 -18.06
CA ILE A 92 -1.87 4.27 -18.80
C ILE A 92 -2.11 5.75 -19.12
N ARG A 93 -3.33 6.12 -19.52
CA ARG A 93 -3.68 7.53 -19.76
C ARG A 93 -3.52 8.39 -18.52
N ARG A 94 -3.83 7.87 -17.33
CA ARG A 94 -3.67 8.58 -16.06
C ARG A 94 -2.20 8.73 -15.66
N ASP A 95 -1.43 7.65 -15.76
CA ASP A 95 0.01 7.66 -15.48
C ASP A 95 0.75 8.70 -16.34
N LEU A 96 0.44 8.76 -17.64
CA LEU A 96 0.98 9.78 -18.54
C LEU A 96 0.57 11.22 -18.18
N GLN A 97 -0.56 11.40 -17.49
CA GLN A 97 -1.04 12.69 -16.98
C GLN A 97 -0.52 13.00 -15.57
N ALA A 98 0.02 12.01 -14.85
CA ALA A 98 0.47 12.10 -13.46
C ALA A 98 1.74 12.92 -13.26
N ILE A 99 2.42 13.30 -14.34
CA ILE A 99 3.65 14.11 -14.32
C ILE A 99 3.46 15.48 -13.62
N ALA A 100 2.22 15.89 -13.30
CA ALA A 100 1.90 17.21 -12.78
C ALA A 100 1.56 17.33 -11.27
N THR A 101 1.27 16.26 -10.50
CA THR A 101 0.92 16.40 -9.07
C THR A 101 1.37 15.22 -8.19
N PRO A 102 1.72 15.46 -6.90
CA PRO A 102 2.08 14.41 -5.92
C PRO A 102 0.88 13.60 -5.40
N ASP A 103 -0.31 13.76 -5.99
CA ASP A 103 -1.54 13.19 -5.44
C ASP A 103 -1.62 11.69 -5.75
N LEU A 104 -2.05 10.90 -4.75
CA LEU A 104 -2.37 9.48 -4.94
C LEU A 104 -3.44 9.35 -6.02
N GLN A 105 -3.13 8.63 -7.10
CA GLN A 105 -4.04 8.49 -8.23
C GLN A 105 -4.90 7.25 -8.07
N TYR A 106 -5.95 7.37 -7.27
CA TYR A 106 -6.84 6.25 -7.05
C TYR A 106 -7.54 5.79 -8.34
N ILE A 107 -7.52 4.49 -8.60
CA ILE A 107 -8.19 3.84 -9.73
C ILE A 107 -9.11 2.75 -9.18
N ASN A 108 -10.39 2.81 -9.55
CA ASN A 108 -11.30 1.70 -9.33
C ASN A 108 -11.07 0.67 -10.44
N LEU A 109 -10.70 -0.55 -10.04
CA LEU A 109 -10.46 -1.69 -10.91
C LEU A 109 -11.47 -2.78 -10.61
N THR A 110 -12.14 -3.29 -11.62
CA THR A 110 -12.96 -4.50 -11.50
C THR A 110 -12.12 -5.70 -11.91
N ILE A 111 -11.89 -6.63 -11.00
CA ILE A 111 -11.15 -7.86 -11.26
C ILE A 111 -12.10 -9.04 -11.06
N SER A 112 -12.06 -10.02 -11.98
CA SER A 112 -12.86 -11.23 -11.84
C SER A 112 -12.20 -12.19 -10.85
N VAL A 113 -12.87 -12.45 -9.73
CA VAL A 113 -12.44 -13.35 -8.67
C VAL A 113 -13.45 -14.49 -8.61
N ALA A 114 -13.00 -15.73 -8.86
CA ALA A 114 -13.89 -16.90 -8.92
C ALA A 114 -15.09 -16.75 -9.89
N ASN A 115 -14.90 -16.03 -11.01
CA ASN A 115 -15.92 -15.63 -12.00
C ASN A 115 -16.93 -14.56 -11.55
N GLU A 116 -16.73 -13.96 -10.38
CA GLU A 116 -17.52 -12.82 -9.91
C GLU A 116 -16.70 -11.53 -10.06
N PRO A 117 -17.26 -10.45 -10.63
CA PRO A 117 -16.58 -9.17 -10.72
C PRO A 117 -16.52 -8.51 -9.34
N ILE A 118 -15.31 -8.26 -8.83
CA ILE A 118 -15.08 -7.56 -7.57
C ILE A 118 -14.40 -6.21 -7.85
N GLU A 119 -14.91 -5.15 -7.22
CA GLU A 119 -14.29 -3.82 -7.28
C GLU A 119 -13.14 -3.71 -6.26
N PHE A 120 -12.00 -3.24 -6.76
CA PHE A 120 -10.79 -2.92 -6.02
C PHE A 120 -10.47 -1.45 -6.21
N ILE A 121 -9.95 -0.81 -5.17
CA ILE A 121 -9.42 0.55 -5.26
C ILE A 121 -7.89 0.43 -5.23
N GLY A 122 -7.25 0.70 -6.36
CA GLY A 122 -5.81 0.86 -6.49
C GLY A 122 -5.41 2.32 -6.31
N SER A 123 -4.12 2.57 -6.05
CA SER A 123 -3.50 3.90 -5.93
C SER A 123 -2.25 4.00 -6.79
#